data_AF-A0A545TMF4-F1
#
_entry.id   AF-A0A545TMF4-F1
#
_cell.length_a   1.000
_cell.length_b   1.000
_cell.length_c   1.000
_cell.angle_alpha   90.00
_cell.angle_beta   90.00
_cell.angle_gamma   90.00
#
_symmetry.space_group_name_H-M   'P 1'
#
loop_
_entity.id
_entity.type
_entity.pdbx_description
1 polymer ?
#
loop_
_entity_poly.entity_id
_entity_poly.type
_entity_poly.pdbx_seq_one_letter_code
_entity_poly.pdbx_strand_id
1 'polypeptide(L)'
;MYSARTPLTQTISLALAAAVLILTAACQRLPAGAPSVPESSVPKSGVPGPGLPETVVIPAGPFFAGSDSAERETGYRLDEAAYGHSVTRQNGWYDRERPRGEQTLPAFAITKTTITNQQYAAFVAETGHRAPDVTPGTWRGYGLIHPYERTRRHAWDDGSPPAGRAQHPVVLVSHADALAYAAWLSRKTGMTWRLPSELEWEKAARGADGRLFPWGDDFDQSRLNSHDQGPFDTLPVGRFPEGQSPYGLLDAAGQVFEWTSSPGNTGRYLVKGGSWDDKGCGVCRPAARHARPENLKHILIGFRLVRDL
;
A
#
# COMPACT_ATOMS: atom_id res chain seq x y z
N MET A 1 -64.59 -15.13 32.53
CA MET A 1 -63.98 -16.13 31.61
C MET A 1 -64.86 -16.26 30.38
N TYR A 2 -64.33 -16.88 29.32
CA TYR A 2 -64.89 -16.95 27.95
C TYR A 2 -64.88 -15.64 27.16
N SER A 3 -63.95 -15.58 26.20
CA SER A 3 -64.02 -14.76 25.00
C SER A 3 -63.56 -15.63 23.84
N ALA A 4 -64.40 -15.75 22.82
CA ALA A 4 -64.10 -16.40 21.55
C ALA A 4 -64.81 -15.62 20.45
N ARG A 5 -64.13 -15.35 19.34
CA ARG A 5 -64.74 -14.81 18.12
C ARG A 5 -64.14 -15.48 16.89
N THR A 6 -65.01 -16.05 16.08
CA THR A 6 -64.75 -16.53 14.71
C THR A 6 -64.82 -15.38 13.71
N PRO A 7 -64.25 -15.54 12.50
CA PRO A 7 -64.22 -14.51 11.46
C PRO A 7 -65.38 -14.65 10.46
N LEU A 8 -65.63 -13.60 9.66
CA LEU A 8 -66.44 -13.68 8.45
C LEU A 8 -65.96 -12.68 7.37
N THR A 9 -66.07 -13.10 6.12
CA THR A 9 -65.59 -12.48 4.87
C THR A 9 -66.60 -11.50 4.26
N GLN A 10 -66.13 -10.57 3.42
CA GLN A 10 -66.81 -10.27 2.15
C GLN A 10 -65.91 -9.59 1.09
N THR A 11 -66.33 -9.76 -0.17
CA THR A 11 -65.65 -9.50 -1.45
C THR A 11 -66.11 -8.21 -2.14
N ILE A 12 -65.41 -7.78 -3.20
CA ILE A 12 -65.99 -7.23 -4.45
C ILE A 12 -64.99 -7.40 -5.61
N SER A 13 -65.50 -7.66 -6.83
CA SER A 13 -64.78 -7.93 -8.09
C SER A 13 -64.63 -6.62 -8.95
N LEU A 14 -64.15 -6.54 -10.21
CA LEU A 14 -64.24 -7.42 -11.39
C LEU A 14 -63.24 -7.02 -12.53
N ALA A 15 -63.09 -7.90 -13.52
CA ALA A 15 -62.35 -7.91 -14.81
C ALA A 15 -62.32 -6.60 -15.67
N LEU A 16 -61.62 -6.45 -16.82
CA LEU A 16 -61.09 -7.34 -17.89
C LEU A 16 -59.62 -6.92 -18.27
N ALA A 17 -58.87 -7.46 -19.26
CA ALA A 17 -59.15 -8.34 -20.42
C ALA A 17 -57.97 -9.31 -20.72
N ALA A 18 -57.82 -9.82 -21.96
CA ALA A 18 -56.67 -10.61 -22.44
C ALA A 18 -56.36 -10.35 -23.93
N ALA A 19 -55.11 -10.56 -24.35
CA ALA A 19 -54.74 -10.97 -25.71
C ALA A 19 -53.30 -11.54 -25.76
N VAL A 20 -53.13 -12.75 -26.28
CA VAL A 20 -51.83 -13.34 -26.66
C VAL A 20 -51.80 -13.42 -28.18
N LEU A 21 -50.69 -12.99 -28.81
CA LEU A 21 -50.45 -13.30 -30.22
C LEU A 21 -48.95 -13.50 -30.46
N ILE A 22 -48.63 -14.67 -31.01
CA ILE A 22 -47.27 -15.10 -31.33
C ILE A 22 -46.96 -14.67 -32.76
N LEU A 23 -45.80 -14.05 -32.98
CA LEU A 23 -45.17 -14.04 -34.30
C LEU A 23 -43.67 -14.34 -34.18
N THR A 24 -43.25 -15.41 -34.84
CA THR A 24 -41.86 -15.83 -34.99
C THR A 24 -41.17 -15.02 -36.09
N ALA A 25 -39.97 -14.48 -35.84
CA ALA A 25 -39.11 -13.97 -36.90
C ALA A 25 -37.60 -14.09 -36.58
N ALA A 26 -36.87 -14.61 -37.57
CA ALA A 26 -35.45 -14.36 -37.85
C ALA A 26 -34.40 -14.65 -36.73
N CYS A 27 -33.84 -15.86 -36.76
CA CYS A 27 -32.45 -16.05 -36.38
C CYS A 27 -31.54 -15.35 -37.40
N GLN A 28 -30.81 -14.32 -36.99
CA GLN A 28 -29.73 -13.72 -37.78
C GLN A 28 -28.47 -13.59 -36.92
N ARG A 29 -27.33 -14.01 -37.48
CA ARG A 29 -26.02 -13.96 -36.83
C ARG A 29 -25.57 -12.51 -36.71
N LEU A 30 -25.29 -12.05 -35.49
CA LEU A 30 -24.55 -10.81 -35.29
C LEU A 30 -23.05 -11.03 -35.61
N PRO A 31 -22.37 -10.08 -36.26
CA PRO A 31 -20.96 -10.22 -36.62
C PRO A 31 -20.05 -10.09 -35.40
N ALA A 32 -18.93 -10.81 -35.41
CA ALA A 32 -17.85 -10.57 -34.47
C ALA A 32 -17.20 -9.21 -34.76
N GLY A 33 -17.18 -8.33 -33.75
CA GLY A 33 -16.71 -6.96 -33.91
C GLY A 33 -16.96 -6.13 -32.66
N ALA A 34 -16.28 -6.45 -31.55
CA ALA A 34 -16.22 -5.54 -30.42
C ALA A 34 -15.46 -4.26 -30.84
N PRO A 35 -15.96 -3.05 -30.53
CA PRO A 35 -15.25 -1.83 -30.88
C PRO A 35 -13.95 -1.73 -30.07
N SER A 36 -12.82 -1.67 -30.76
CA SER A 36 -11.52 -1.38 -30.17
C SER A 36 -11.54 -0.01 -29.50
N VAL A 37 -11.31 0.04 -28.18
CA VAL A 37 -11.09 1.30 -27.46
C VAL A 37 -9.85 2.00 -28.03
N PRO A 38 -9.91 3.30 -28.41
CA PRO A 38 -8.78 3.97 -29.04
C PRO A 38 -7.63 4.17 -28.05
N GLU A 39 -6.45 3.67 -28.44
CA GLU A 39 -5.22 3.66 -27.64
C GLU A 39 -4.47 5.01 -27.71
N SER A 40 -5.06 6.07 -27.12
CA SER A 40 -4.32 7.26 -26.62
C SER A 40 -5.26 8.17 -25.85
N SER A 41 -5.05 8.40 -24.56
CA SER A 41 -4.45 9.67 -24.13
C SER A 41 -3.78 9.63 -22.75
N VAL A 42 -3.24 8.47 -22.33
CA VAL A 42 -2.36 8.43 -21.15
C VAL A 42 -1.14 9.32 -21.43
N PRO A 43 -0.88 10.38 -20.64
CA PRO A 43 0.31 11.20 -20.84
C PRO A 43 1.54 10.34 -20.58
N LYS A 44 2.40 10.22 -21.60
CA LYS A 44 3.70 9.53 -21.48
C LYS A 44 4.43 10.11 -20.27
N SER A 45 4.89 9.25 -19.37
CA SER A 45 5.66 9.65 -18.19
C SER A 45 6.88 10.45 -18.62
N GLY A 46 6.82 11.78 -18.45
CA GLY A 46 7.96 12.65 -18.68
C GLY A 46 9.08 12.22 -17.75
N VAL A 47 10.26 11.91 -18.29
CA VAL A 47 11.46 11.61 -17.50
C VAL A 47 11.67 12.80 -16.55
N PRO A 48 11.60 12.61 -15.22
CA PRO A 48 11.71 13.72 -14.30
C PRO A 48 13.10 14.37 -14.40
N GLY A 49 13.17 15.68 -14.13
CA GLY A 49 14.45 16.36 -13.97
C GLY A 49 15.29 15.74 -12.83
N PRO A 50 16.62 15.96 -12.82
CA PRO A 50 17.51 15.32 -11.86
C PRO A 50 17.03 15.45 -10.40
N GLY A 51 16.83 14.32 -9.72
CA GLY A 51 16.42 14.28 -8.31
C GLY A 51 14.91 14.27 -8.03
N LEU A 52 14.04 14.33 -9.04
CA LEU A 52 12.60 14.11 -8.87
C LEU A 52 12.24 12.61 -8.97
N PRO A 53 11.23 12.12 -8.22
CA PRO A 53 10.86 10.70 -8.25
C PRO A 53 10.04 10.33 -9.51
N GLU A 54 10.34 9.16 -10.10
CA GLU A 54 9.48 8.53 -11.11
C GLU A 54 8.14 8.12 -10.47
N THR A 55 7.04 8.29 -11.20
CA THR A 55 5.70 7.90 -10.76
C THR A 55 5.03 6.93 -11.72
N VAL A 56 4.21 6.04 -11.18
CA VAL A 56 3.21 5.26 -11.95
C VAL A 56 1.83 5.85 -11.74
N VAL A 57 0.97 5.76 -12.76
CA VAL A 57 -0.42 6.23 -12.70
C VAL A 57 -1.32 5.07 -12.29
N ILE A 58 -2.09 5.26 -11.23
CA ILE A 58 -3.12 4.33 -10.77
C ILE A 58 -4.46 4.84 -11.32
N PRO A 59 -5.17 4.05 -12.16
CA PRO A 59 -6.40 4.51 -12.78
C PRO A 59 -7.53 4.65 -11.74
N ALA A 60 -8.48 5.54 -12.02
CA ALA A 60 -9.73 5.64 -11.28
C ALA A 60 -10.52 4.33 -11.35
N GLY A 61 -11.39 4.09 -10.36
CA GLY A 61 -12.33 2.97 -10.35
C GLY A 61 -12.16 2.01 -9.17
N PRO A 62 -12.90 0.87 -9.20
CA PRO A 62 -12.96 -0.09 -8.11
C PRO A 62 -11.65 -0.88 -7.94
N PHE A 63 -11.44 -1.38 -6.72
CA PHE A 63 -10.51 -2.47 -6.39
C PHE A 63 -10.99 -3.21 -5.13
N PHE A 64 -10.57 -4.45 -4.95
CA PHE A 64 -10.79 -5.17 -3.69
C PHE A 64 -9.71 -4.84 -2.66
N ALA A 65 -10.14 -4.20 -1.56
CA ALA A 65 -9.29 -3.83 -0.42
C ALA A 65 -9.57 -4.73 0.78
N GLY A 66 -8.62 -4.82 1.72
CA GLY A 66 -8.73 -5.62 2.94
C GLY A 66 -8.54 -7.12 2.71
N SER A 67 -8.90 -7.93 3.68
CA SER A 67 -8.72 -9.38 3.65
C SER A 67 -9.88 -10.14 4.25
N ASP A 68 -10.14 -11.32 3.68
CA ASP A 68 -11.02 -12.33 4.26
C ASP A 68 -10.28 -13.25 5.26
N SER A 69 -10.96 -14.25 5.80
CA SER A 69 -10.38 -15.19 6.76
C SER A 69 -9.31 -16.11 6.14
N ALA A 70 -9.41 -16.44 4.86
CA ALA A 70 -8.43 -17.28 4.18
C ALA A 70 -7.14 -16.50 3.87
N GLU A 71 -7.24 -15.24 3.45
CA GLU A 71 -6.09 -14.36 3.25
C GLU A 71 -5.31 -14.10 4.55
N ARG A 72 -6.00 -13.89 5.67
CA ARG A 72 -5.39 -13.72 7.01
C ARG A 72 -4.73 -15.01 7.50
N GLU A 73 -5.41 -16.13 7.31
CA GLU A 73 -4.90 -17.46 7.65
C GLU A 73 -3.63 -17.79 6.86
N THR A 74 -3.56 -17.45 5.56
CA THR A 74 -2.33 -17.57 4.77
C THR A 74 -1.22 -16.67 5.34
N GLY A 75 -1.53 -15.45 5.75
CA GLY A 75 -0.60 -14.57 6.47
C GLY A 75 -0.03 -15.22 7.74
N TYR A 76 -0.87 -15.80 8.59
CA TYR A 76 -0.41 -16.50 9.80
C TYR A 76 0.44 -17.73 9.49
N ARG A 77 0.06 -18.56 8.51
CA ARG A 77 0.84 -19.75 8.13
C ARG A 77 2.23 -19.41 7.61
N LEU A 78 2.36 -18.33 6.83
CA LEU A 78 3.65 -17.87 6.32
C LEU A 78 4.60 -17.49 7.46
N ASP A 79 4.13 -16.69 8.41
CA ASP A 79 4.89 -16.34 9.61
C ASP A 79 5.20 -17.58 10.45
N GLU A 80 4.21 -18.46 10.69
CA GLU A 80 4.35 -19.67 11.52
C GLU A 80 5.38 -20.64 10.95
N ALA A 81 5.36 -20.88 9.64
CA ALA A 81 6.34 -21.71 8.94
C ALA A 81 7.75 -21.08 8.98
N ALA A 82 7.84 -19.75 8.86
CA ALA A 82 9.13 -19.06 8.81
C ALA A 82 9.77 -18.89 10.20
N TYR A 83 9.01 -18.47 11.22
CA TYR A 83 9.51 -18.27 12.58
C TYR A 83 9.53 -19.57 13.42
N GLY A 84 8.75 -20.59 13.05
CA GLY A 84 8.59 -21.81 13.85
C GLY A 84 7.72 -21.63 15.10
N HIS A 85 6.91 -20.56 15.17
CA HIS A 85 6.05 -20.25 16.31
C HIS A 85 4.80 -19.46 15.93
N SER A 86 3.73 -19.57 16.72
CA SER A 86 2.43 -18.91 16.49
C SER A 86 2.26 -17.54 17.15
N VAL A 87 3.36 -16.83 17.45
CA VAL A 87 3.32 -15.52 18.15
C VAL A 87 2.52 -14.46 17.37
N THR A 88 2.58 -14.43 16.04
CA THR A 88 1.83 -13.45 15.24
C THR A 88 0.32 -13.72 15.30
N ARG A 89 -0.09 -15.00 15.26
CA ARG A 89 -1.47 -15.47 15.46
C ARG A 89 -1.98 -15.20 16.87
N GLN A 90 -1.23 -15.55 17.90
CA GLN A 90 -1.60 -15.33 19.30
C GLN A 90 -1.85 -13.85 19.63
N ASN A 91 -1.16 -12.95 18.94
CA ASN A 91 -1.31 -11.50 19.08
C ASN A 91 -2.32 -10.88 18.10
N GLY A 92 -3.03 -11.68 17.28
CA GLY A 92 -4.05 -11.21 16.34
C GLY A 92 -3.55 -10.19 15.33
N TRP A 93 -2.32 -10.35 14.80
CA TRP A 93 -1.68 -9.33 13.97
C TRP A 93 -2.49 -8.98 12.70
N TYR A 94 -3.12 -9.98 12.09
CA TYR A 94 -3.92 -9.83 10.86
C TYR A 94 -5.43 -9.70 11.12
N ASP A 95 -5.88 -9.83 12.37
CA ASP A 95 -7.30 -9.71 12.73
C ASP A 95 -7.82 -8.27 12.56
N ARG A 96 -6.91 -7.30 12.64
CA ARG A 96 -7.18 -5.87 12.46
C ARG A 96 -7.21 -5.41 11.01
N GLU A 97 -6.91 -6.31 10.06
CA GLU A 97 -7.07 -6.04 8.63
C GLU A 97 -8.53 -5.66 8.32
N ARG A 98 -8.73 -4.77 7.35
CA ARG A 98 -10.10 -4.42 6.92
C ARG A 98 -10.78 -5.67 6.37
N PRO A 99 -12.10 -5.88 6.57
CA PRO A 99 -12.81 -6.93 5.85
C PRO A 99 -12.63 -6.76 4.33
N ARG A 100 -12.46 -7.86 3.59
CA ARG A 100 -12.37 -7.80 2.12
C ARG A 100 -13.63 -7.15 1.55
N GLY A 101 -13.47 -6.14 0.69
CA GLY A 101 -14.59 -5.45 0.05
C GLY A 101 -14.15 -4.54 -1.09
N GLU A 102 -15.07 -4.29 -2.03
CA GLU A 102 -14.82 -3.34 -3.11
C GLU A 102 -14.74 -1.91 -2.56
N GLN A 103 -13.76 -1.14 -3.02
CA GLN A 103 -13.58 0.29 -2.75
C GLN A 103 -13.32 1.00 -4.08
N THR A 104 -13.92 2.17 -4.29
CA THR A 104 -13.64 3.00 -5.47
C THR A 104 -12.76 4.18 -5.09
N LEU A 105 -11.70 4.40 -5.86
CA LEU A 105 -10.78 5.55 -5.70
C LEU A 105 -10.72 6.38 -6.99
N PRO A 106 -10.46 7.69 -6.91
CA PRO A 106 -10.08 8.51 -8.07
C PRO A 106 -8.77 8.03 -8.69
N ALA A 107 -8.40 8.58 -9.84
CA ALA A 107 -7.08 8.37 -10.41
C ALA A 107 -6.05 9.19 -9.61
N PHE A 108 -4.85 8.65 -9.43
CA PHE A 108 -3.73 9.34 -8.81
C PHE A 108 -2.41 8.83 -9.38
N ALA A 109 -1.34 9.62 -9.25
CA ALA A 109 0.02 9.13 -9.48
C ALA A 109 0.68 8.79 -8.14
N ILE A 110 1.57 7.81 -8.11
CA ILE A 110 2.31 7.41 -6.90
C ILE A 110 3.77 7.15 -7.27
N THR A 111 4.71 7.47 -6.38
CA THR A 111 6.14 7.24 -6.65
C THR A 111 6.37 5.74 -6.82
N LYS A 112 7.02 5.38 -7.93
CA LYS A 112 7.18 4.01 -8.39
C LYS A 112 7.91 3.15 -7.36
N THR A 113 8.88 3.75 -6.70
CA THR A 113 9.62 3.23 -5.55
C THR A 113 9.38 4.10 -4.31
N THR A 114 9.96 3.69 -3.19
CA THR A 114 10.15 4.56 -2.02
C THR A 114 11.09 5.73 -2.33
N ILE A 115 10.97 6.83 -1.58
CA ILE A 115 11.85 7.99 -1.71
C ILE A 115 13.28 7.60 -1.34
N THR A 116 14.24 7.90 -2.22
CA THR A 116 15.65 7.54 -2.02
C THR A 116 16.39 8.57 -1.17
N ASN A 117 17.54 8.18 -0.60
CA ASN A 117 18.41 9.13 0.10
C ASN A 117 18.85 10.30 -0.81
N GLN A 118 19.11 10.06 -2.11
CA GLN A 118 19.45 11.12 -3.06
C GLN A 118 18.31 12.12 -3.24
N GLN A 119 17.07 11.64 -3.38
CA GLN A 119 15.89 12.49 -3.51
C GLN A 119 15.65 13.31 -2.23
N TYR A 120 15.82 12.69 -1.06
CA TYR A 120 15.74 13.37 0.23
C TYR A 120 16.90 14.38 0.44
N ALA A 121 18.06 14.17 -0.17
CA ALA A 121 19.21 15.06 -0.02
C ALA A 121 18.98 16.41 -0.70
N ALA A 122 18.28 16.43 -1.84
CA ALA A 122 17.85 17.67 -2.47
C ALA A 122 16.92 18.49 -1.56
N PHE A 123 16.02 17.84 -0.82
CA PHE A 123 15.17 18.50 0.18
C PHE A 123 15.99 19.09 1.34
N VAL A 124 16.90 18.30 1.93
CA VAL A 124 17.79 18.77 3.01
C VAL A 124 18.62 19.97 2.56
N ALA A 125 19.27 19.88 1.39
CA ALA A 125 20.12 20.94 0.86
C ALA A 125 19.36 22.24 0.54
N GLU A 126 18.13 22.15 0.03
CA GLU A 126 17.33 23.33 -0.35
C GLU A 126 16.59 24.00 0.82
N THR A 127 16.41 23.29 1.94
CA THR A 127 15.56 23.77 3.05
C THR A 127 16.29 23.91 4.39
N GLY A 128 17.48 23.32 4.53
CA GLY A 128 18.14 23.18 5.83
C GLY A 128 17.40 22.24 6.79
N HIS A 129 16.46 21.42 6.29
CA HIS A 129 15.76 20.44 7.14
C HIS A 129 16.75 19.44 7.74
N ARG A 130 16.56 19.10 9.01
CA ARG A 130 17.45 18.20 9.75
C ARG A 130 17.58 16.85 9.03
N ALA A 131 18.83 16.46 8.76
CA ALA A 131 19.15 15.18 8.13
C ALA A 131 18.63 13.95 8.93
N PRO A 132 18.35 12.82 8.26
CA PRO A 132 17.92 11.58 8.90
C PRO A 132 18.92 11.01 9.92
N ASP A 133 18.65 11.27 11.20
CA ASP A 133 19.36 10.70 12.35
C ASP A 133 18.43 10.56 13.58
N VAL A 134 18.86 9.73 14.54
CA VAL A 134 18.25 9.50 15.85
C VAL A 134 19.35 9.44 16.92
N THR A 135 19.13 10.07 18.09
CA THR A 135 20.12 10.04 19.18
C THR A 135 20.08 8.72 19.97
N PRO A 136 21.14 8.36 20.73
CA PRO A 136 21.12 7.16 21.57
C PRO A 136 20.00 7.18 22.62
N GLY A 137 19.72 8.36 23.19
CA GLY A 137 18.64 8.55 24.17
C GLY A 137 17.25 8.39 23.54
N THR A 138 17.03 9.00 22.38
CA THR A 138 15.78 8.85 21.61
C THR A 138 15.54 7.40 21.21
N TRP A 139 16.56 6.72 20.69
CA TRP A 139 16.45 5.31 20.27
C TRP A 139 16.11 4.38 21.43
N ARG A 140 16.80 4.56 22.57
CA ARG A 140 16.50 3.81 23.81
C ARG A 140 15.06 4.06 24.28
N GLY A 141 14.59 5.31 24.19
CA GLY A 141 13.22 5.70 24.53
C GLY A 141 12.14 5.04 23.67
N TYR A 142 12.47 4.55 22.47
CA TYR A 142 11.51 3.81 21.62
C TYR A 142 11.30 2.35 22.07
N GLY A 143 12.18 1.77 22.90
CA GLY A 143 12.02 0.40 23.39
C GLY A 143 12.09 -0.69 22.30
N LEU A 144 12.86 -0.45 21.24
CA LEU A 144 12.96 -1.33 20.08
C LEU A 144 13.92 -2.52 20.34
N ILE A 145 13.70 -3.63 19.62
CA ILE A 145 14.56 -4.83 19.71
C ILE A 145 15.97 -4.61 19.12
N HIS A 146 16.13 -3.67 18.19
CA HIS A 146 17.41 -3.43 17.54
C HIS A 146 18.35 -2.58 18.41
N PRO A 147 19.65 -2.94 18.49
CA PRO A 147 20.65 -2.11 19.15
C PRO A 147 20.82 -0.76 18.43
N TYR A 148 21.20 0.28 19.16
CA TYR A 148 21.39 1.63 18.61
C TYR A 148 22.45 1.63 17.49
N GLU A 149 23.45 0.77 17.60
CA GLU A 149 24.57 0.62 16.69
C GLU A 149 24.09 0.23 15.28
N ARG A 150 22.99 -0.54 15.15
CA ARG A 150 22.36 -0.84 13.85
C ARG A 150 21.89 0.43 13.13
N THR A 151 21.59 1.52 13.84
CA THR A 151 21.15 2.78 13.21
C THR A 151 22.26 3.51 12.47
N ARG A 152 23.52 3.38 12.90
CA ARG A 152 24.62 4.23 12.42
C ARG A 152 24.90 4.06 10.93
N ARG A 153 24.73 2.86 10.37
CA ARG A 153 24.87 2.60 8.91
C ARG A 153 23.82 3.31 8.03
N HIS A 154 22.75 3.83 8.63
CA HIS A 154 21.65 4.53 7.96
C HIS A 154 21.59 6.02 8.32
N ALA A 155 22.20 6.42 9.44
CA ALA A 155 22.23 7.80 9.90
C ALA A 155 23.09 8.66 8.97
N TRP A 156 22.64 9.88 8.70
CA TRP A 156 23.34 10.82 7.84
C TRP A 156 24.36 11.63 8.64
N ASP A 157 25.60 11.62 8.19
CA ASP A 157 26.68 12.43 8.75
C ASP A 157 26.84 13.72 7.93
N ASP A 158 27.05 14.85 8.60
CA ASP A 158 27.27 16.18 8.02
C ASP A 158 26.28 16.54 6.87
N GLY A 159 24.98 16.33 7.13
CA GLY A 159 23.90 16.65 6.19
C GLY A 159 23.80 15.74 4.96
N SER A 160 24.65 14.72 4.85
CA SER A 160 24.83 13.92 3.62
C SER A 160 24.38 12.46 3.79
N PRO A 161 23.83 11.82 2.73
CA PRO A 161 23.57 10.38 2.72
C PRO A 161 24.82 9.55 3.06
N PRO A 162 24.67 8.39 3.73
CA PRO A 162 25.78 7.47 3.92
C PRO A 162 26.37 7.02 2.57
N ALA A 163 27.70 6.88 2.53
CA ALA A 163 28.42 6.54 1.31
C ALA A 163 27.87 5.25 0.66
N GLY A 164 27.67 5.29 -0.66
CA GLY A 164 27.09 4.17 -1.42
C GLY A 164 25.56 4.00 -1.31
N ARG A 165 24.86 4.72 -0.41
CA ARG A 165 23.43 4.53 -0.15
C ARG A 165 22.48 5.49 -0.88
N ALA A 166 22.98 6.25 -1.86
CA ALA A 166 22.21 7.26 -2.59
C ALA A 166 20.87 6.74 -3.16
N GLN A 167 20.86 5.53 -3.73
CA GLN A 167 19.66 4.88 -4.28
C GLN A 167 18.92 3.97 -3.31
N HIS A 168 19.34 3.86 -2.05
CA HIS A 168 18.58 3.13 -1.04
C HIS A 168 17.40 4.00 -0.56
N PRO A 169 16.32 3.39 -0.04
CA PRO A 169 15.26 4.11 0.66
C PRO A 169 15.83 5.03 1.76
N VAL A 170 15.25 6.23 1.88
CA VAL A 170 15.48 7.06 3.07
C VAL A 170 14.73 6.44 4.26
N VAL A 171 15.42 6.30 5.39
CA VAL A 171 14.92 5.75 6.66
C VAL A 171 15.35 6.67 7.81
N LEU A 172 15.03 6.34 9.06
CA LEU A 172 15.25 7.23 10.22
C LEU A 172 14.52 8.59 10.09
N VAL A 173 13.43 8.62 9.31
CA VAL A 173 12.52 9.76 9.15
C VAL A 173 11.22 9.50 9.90
N SER A 174 10.74 10.51 10.64
CA SER A 174 9.43 10.48 11.27
C SER A 174 8.31 10.74 10.26
N HIS A 175 7.05 10.55 10.67
CA HIS A 175 5.89 10.89 9.85
C HIS A 175 5.88 12.38 9.47
N ALA A 176 6.23 13.26 10.42
CA ALA A 176 6.36 14.69 10.20
C ALA A 176 7.52 15.05 9.24
N ASP A 177 8.65 14.33 9.29
CA ASP A 177 9.77 14.52 8.36
C ASP A 177 9.35 14.13 6.91
N ALA A 178 8.47 13.14 6.75
CA ALA A 178 7.93 12.73 5.45
C ALA A 178 6.86 13.71 4.91
N LEU A 179 6.00 14.25 5.78
CA LEU A 179 5.07 15.33 5.43
C LEU A 179 5.80 16.61 5.03
N ALA A 180 6.90 16.96 5.71
CA ALA A 180 7.72 18.12 5.36
C ALA A 180 8.34 17.99 3.96
N TYR A 181 8.85 16.80 3.62
CA TYR A 181 9.35 16.48 2.28
C TYR A 181 8.24 16.58 1.22
N ALA A 182 7.05 16.04 1.48
CA ALA A 182 5.90 16.15 0.56
C ALA A 182 5.48 17.61 0.31
N ALA A 183 5.46 18.43 1.36
CA ALA A 183 5.17 19.86 1.26
C ALA A 183 6.25 20.64 0.48
N TRP A 184 7.53 20.30 0.66
CA TRP A 184 8.62 20.86 -0.17
C TRP A 184 8.47 20.46 -1.64
N LEU A 185 8.26 19.16 -1.92
CA LEU A 185 8.12 18.67 -3.29
C LEU A 185 6.91 19.31 -3.99
N SER A 186 5.84 19.58 -3.24
CA SER A 186 4.69 20.33 -3.73
C SER A 186 5.05 21.75 -4.16
N ARG A 187 5.74 22.52 -3.31
CA ARG A 187 6.22 23.87 -3.66
C ARG A 187 7.21 23.85 -4.83
N LYS A 188 8.11 22.87 -4.86
CA LYS A 188 9.15 22.72 -5.89
C LYS A 188 8.59 22.42 -7.28
N THR A 189 7.48 21.68 -7.35
CA THR A 189 6.95 21.17 -8.62
C THR A 189 5.63 21.82 -9.06
N GLY A 190 4.98 22.60 -8.19
CA GLY A 190 3.66 23.20 -8.46
C GLY A 190 2.51 22.18 -8.49
N MET A 191 2.76 20.93 -8.09
CA MET A 191 1.78 19.83 -8.06
C MET A 191 1.49 19.43 -6.61
N THR A 192 0.30 18.93 -6.29
CA THR A 192 -0.01 18.47 -4.93
C THR A 192 0.62 17.10 -4.67
N TRP A 193 1.59 17.04 -3.74
CA TRP A 193 2.20 15.80 -3.26
C TRP A 193 1.90 15.58 -1.77
N ARG A 194 1.61 14.34 -1.41
CA ARG A 194 1.21 13.92 -0.06
C ARG A 194 1.58 12.47 0.22
N LEU A 195 1.54 12.06 1.49
CA LEU A 195 1.59 10.64 1.83
C LEU A 195 0.34 9.92 1.28
N PRO A 196 0.47 8.71 0.72
CA PRO A 196 -0.67 7.89 0.33
C PRO A 196 -1.57 7.64 1.55
N SER A 197 -2.87 7.55 1.34
CA SER A 197 -3.74 6.85 2.28
C SER A 197 -3.46 5.33 2.22
N GLU A 198 -3.89 4.60 3.24
CA GLU A 198 -3.81 3.14 3.27
C GLU A 198 -4.43 2.49 2.03
N LEU A 199 -5.57 3.00 1.55
CA LEU A 199 -6.28 2.44 0.40
C LEU A 199 -5.59 2.77 -0.93
N GLU A 200 -5.03 3.96 -1.09
CA GLU A 200 -4.26 4.31 -2.29
C GLU A 200 -2.98 3.48 -2.39
N TRP A 201 -2.26 3.33 -1.28
CA TRP A 201 -1.10 2.45 -1.21
C TRP A 201 -1.48 1.01 -1.54
N GLU A 202 -2.56 0.50 -0.93
CA GLU A 202 -2.99 -0.89 -1.12
C GLU A 202 -3.45 -1.16 -2.56
N LYS A 203 -4.26 -0.27 -3.16
CA LYS A 203 -4.64 -0.37 -4.58
C LYS A 203 -3.41 -0.40 -5.48
N ALA A 204 -2.49 0.54 -5.27
CA ALA A 204 -1.27 0.64 -6.07
C ALA A 204 -0.38 -0.61 -5.96
N ALA A 205 -0.35 -1.24 -4.78
CA ALA A 205 0.42 -2.45 -4.50
C ALA A 205 -0.23 -3.72 -5.06
N ARG A 206 -1.56 -3.90 -4.97
CA ARG A 206 -2.21 -5.21 -5.23
C ARG A 206 -3.09 -5.31 -6.48
N GLY A 207 -3.28 -4.23 -7.23
CA GLY A 207 -4.14 -4.21 -8.41
C GLY A 207 -5.64 -4.10 -8.09
N ALA A 208 -6.46 -4.05 -9.14
CA ALA A 208 -7.92 -4.00 -9.05
C ALA A 208 -8.53 -5.35 -8.59
N ASP A 209 -7.86 -6.44 -8.95
CA ASP A 209 -8.20 -7.84 -8.65
C ASP A 209 -8.00 -8.22 -7.18
N GLY A 210 -7.21 -7.44 -6.41
CA GLY A 210 -7.09 -7.64 -4.97
C GLY A 210 -6.19 -8.81 -4.60
N ARG A 211 -5.00 -8.91 -5.20
CA ARG A 211 -4.00 -9.98 -5.03
C ARG A 211 -3.45 -10.07 -3.61
N LEU A 212 -2.93 -11.22 -3.19
CA LEU A 212 -2.31 -11.42 -1.87
C LEU A 212 -0.93 -10.75 -1.75
N PHE A 213 -0.18 -10.71 -2.86
CA PHE A 213 1.10 -9.99 -3.03
C PHE A 213 1.07 -9.18 -4.34
N PRO A 214 1.97 -8.21 -4.56
CA PRO A 214 1.98 -7.41 -5.79
C PRO A 214 2.03 -8.23 -7.08
N TRP A 215 2.80 -9.32 -7.08
CA TRP A 215 2.99 -10.19 -8.24
C TRP A 215 1.87 -11.22 -8.44
N GLY A 216 1.12 -11.60 -7.40
CA GLY A 216 0.13 -12.68 -7.44
C GLY A 216 -0.25 -13.18 -6.06
N ASP A 217 -0.86 -14.36 -5.98
CA ASP A 217 -1.35 -14.91 -4.70
C ASP A 217 -0.36 -15.86 -4.01
N ASP A 218 0.58 -16.44 -4.77
CA ASP A 218 1.65 -17.29 -4.24
C ASP A 218 2.80 -16.44 -3.68
N PHE A 219 3.27 -16.78 -2.48
CA PHE A 219 4.46 -16.15 -1.90
C PHE A 219 5.73 -16.61 -2.61
N ASP A 220 6.53 -15.65 -3.05
CA ASP A 220 7.81 -15.88 -3.73
C ASP A 220 8.89 -14.99 -3.10
N GLN A 221 9.75 -15.60 -2.28
CA GLN A 221 10.85 -14.92 -1.59
C GLN A 221 11.91 -14.33 -2.54
N SER A 222 11.91 -14.66 -3.83
CA SER A 222 12.83 -14.08 -4.81
C SER A 222 12.38 -12.71 -5.34
N ARG A 223 11.14 -12.30 -5.03
CA ARG A 223 10.50 -11.07 -5.56
C ARG A 223 10.55 -9.87 -4.61
N LEU A 224 11.18 -9.99 -3.44
CA LEU A 224 11.27 -8.93 -2.45
C LEU A 224 12.58 -8.95 -1.64
N ASN A 225 12.89 -7.83 -1.01
CA ASN A 225 13.90 -7.77 0.04
C ASN A 225 13.25 -8.10 1.39
N SER A 226 13.50 -9.28 1.94
CA SER A 226 13.04 -9.71 3.26
C SER A 226 14.16 -10.39 4.07
N HIS A 227 13.88 -10.75 5.32
CA HIS A 227 14.80 -11.52 6.14
C HIS A 227 15.04 -12.93 5.56
N ASP A 228 14.14 -13.47 4.73
CA ASP A 228 14.22 -14.85 4.24
C ASP A 228 15.41 -15.10 3.32
N GLN A 229 15.82 -14.08 2.54
CA GLN A 229 16.96 -14.15 1.61
C GLN A 229 18.09 -13.16 1.98
N GLY A 230 17.89 -12.32 2.99
CA GLY A 230 18.80 -11.22 3.31
C GLY A 230 18.73 -10.08 2.28
N PRO A 231 19.64 -9.09 2.32
CA PRO A 231 20.94 -9.11 3.00
C PRO A 231 20.92 -8.58 4.46
N PHE A 232 19.75 -8.54 5.11
CA PHE A 232 19.57 -7.92 6.43
C PHE A 232 19.95 -6.42 6.41
N ASP A 233 19.57 -5.75 5.32
CA ASP A 233 19.78 -4.32 5.07
C ASP A 233 18.81 -3.82 3.99
N THR A 234 18.63 -2.49 3.88
CA THR A 234 18.01 -1.94 2.68
C THR A 234 18.90 -2.17 1.45
N LEU A 235 18.26 -2.34 0.30
CA LEU A 235 18.92 -2.42 -1.00
C LEU A 235 18.64 -1.13 -1.80
N PRO A 236 19.32 -0.91 -2.94
CA PRO A 236 18.88 0.09 -3.91
C PRO A 236 17.44 -0.19 -4.35
N VAL A 237 16.63 0.86 -4.48
CA VAL A 237 15.22 0.74 -4.85
C VAL A 237 15.02 0.08 -6.22
N GLY A 238 13.91 -0.64 -6.39
CA GLY A 238 13.57 -1.30 -7.63
C GLY A 238 14.45 -2.49 -8.01
N ARG A 239 15.25 -3.03 -7.07
CA ARG A 239 16.14 -4.18 -7.31
C ARG A 239 15.41 -5.50 -7.60
N PHE A 240 14.11 -5.56 -7.34
CA PHE A 240 13.24 -6.72 -7.58
C PHE A 240 12.17 -6.38 -8.63
N PRO A 241 12.52 -6.29 -9.93
CA PRO A 241 11.58 -5.91 -10.99
C PRO A 241 10.42 -6.90 -11.12
N GLU A 242 10.67 -8.19 -10.84
CA GLU A 242 9.65 -9.24 -10.81
C GLU A 242 8.68 -9.14 -9.61
N GLY A 243 9.00 -8.31 -8.62
CA GLY A 243 8.13 -7.97 -7.49
C GLY A 243 7.16 -6.82 -7.75
N GLN A 244 7.09 -6.31 -8.98
CA GLN A 244 6.21 -5.18 -9.30
C GLN A 244 4.73 -5.52 -9.19
N SER A 245 3.91 -4.52 -8.86
CA SER A 245 2.45 -4.60 -8.93
C SER A 245 1.94 -4.61 -10.38
N PRO A 246 0.63 -4.88 -10.62
CA PRO A 246 0.02 -4.77 -11.95
C PRO A 246 0.10 -3.36 -12.57
N TYR A 247 0.41 -2.34 -11.76
CA TYR A 247 0.61 -0.96 -12.19
C TYR A 247 2.09 -0.57 -12.30
N GLY A 248 3.03 -1.52 -12.15
CA GLY A 248 4.47 -1.27 -12.17
C GLY A 248 5.03 -0.65 -10.89
N LEU A 249 4.29 -0.70 -9.78
CA LEU A 249 4.76 -0.22 -8.48
C LEU A 249 5.81 -1.21 -7.93
N LEU A 250 7.00 -0.72 -7.58
CA LEU A 250 8.12 -1.50 -7.05
C LEU A 250 8.25 -1.35 -5.53
N ASP A 251 8.94 -2.30 -4.92
CA ASP A 251 9.25 -2.35 -3.48
C ASP A 251 8.00 -2.30 -2.58
N ALA A 252 6.85 -2.75 -3.09
CA ALA A 252 5.55 -2.71 -2.39
C ALA A 252 5.27 -3.94 -1.51
N ALA A 253 6.28 -4.80 -1.35
CA ALA A 253 6.33 -5.89 -0.37
C ALA A 253 7.79 -6.01 0.08
N GLY A 254 8.02 -6.15 1.38
CA GLY A 254 9.34 -6.08 1.98
C GLY A 254 10.00 -4.71 1.81
N GLN A 255 11.32 -4.72 1.68
CA GLN A 255 12.20 -3.56 1.59
C GLN A 255 12.13 -2.62 2.81
N VAL A 256 11.15 -1.74 2.92
CA VAL A 256 10.92 -0.92 4.14
C VAL A 256 9.44 -0.69 4.34
N PHE A 257 9.00 -0.63 5.59
CA PHE A 257 7.68 -0.16 5.93
C PHE A 257 7.53 1.29 5.46
N GLU A 258 6.32 1.67 5.05
CA GLU A 258 6.10 3.00 4.47
C GLU A 258 5.04 3.78 5.22
N TRP A 259 5.35 5.01 5.62
CA TRP A 259 4.38 5.94 6.20
C TRP A 259 3.19 6.20 5.26
N THR A 260 1.99 6.17 5.81
CA THR A 260 0.75 6.61 5.16
C THR A 260 0.15 7.81 5.89
N SER A 261 -0.78 8.51 5.25
CA SER A 261 -1.61 9.55 5.88
C SER A 261 -2.75 8.97 6.74
N SER A 262 -2.98 7.66 6.72
CA SER A 262 -4.10 7.04 7.43
C SER A 262 -3.78 6.82 8.91
N PRO A 263 -4.64 7.29 9.84
CA PRO A 263 -4.42 7.14 11.27
C PRO A 263 -4.54 5.68 11.72
N GLY A 264 -3.78 5.33 12.75
CA GLY A 264 -3.97 4.12 13.54
C GLY A 264 -4.89 4.41 14.72
N ASN A 265 -4.35 4.31 15.94
CA ASN A 265 -4.91 4.93 17.14
C ASN A 265 -4.17 6.24 17.47
N THR A 266 -4.55 6.91 18.56
CA THR A 266 -4.02 8.22 18.98
C THR A 266 -2.48 8.30 18.92
N GLY A 267 -1.95 9.31 18.22
CA GLY A 267 -0.50 9.53 18.06
C GLY A 267 0.22 8.52 17.15
N ARG A 268 -0.51 7.70 16.38
CA ARG A 268 0.06 6.71 15.45
C ARG A 268 -0.54 6.80 14.06
N TYR A 269 0.30 6.52 13.06
CA TYR A 269 -0.13 6.34 11.68
C TYR A 269 0.12 4.91 11.22
N LEU A 270 -0.62 4.50 10.19
CA LEU A 270 -0.44 3.21 9.55
C LEU A 270 0.83 3.23 8.68
N VAL A 271 1.57 2.14 8.76
CA VAL A 271 2.65 1.78 7.85
C VAL A 271 2.30 0.49 7.11
N LYS A 272 2.74 0.40 5.85
CA LYS A 272 2.43 -0.70 4.93
C LYS A 272 3.73 -1.31 4.35
N GLY A 273 3.63 -2.46 3.69
CA GLY A 273 4.73 -3.07 2.92
C GLY A 273 5.55 -4.14 3.63
N GLY A 274 5.74 -4.08 4.96
CA GLY A 274 6.76 -4.89 5.63
C GLY A 274 8.17 -4.39 5.32
N SER A 275 9.22 -5.12 5.69
CA SER A 275 10.61 -4.64 5.58
C SER A 275 11.63 -5.76 5.35
N TRP A 276 12.89 -5.37 5.14
CA TRP A 276 14.03 -6.29 5.01
C TRP A 276 14.33 -7.17 6.24
N ASP A 277 13.72 -6.88 7.40
CA ASP A 277 13.92 -7.63 8.66
C ASP A 277 12.70 -8.52 9.00
N ASP A 278 11.60 -8.41 8.25
CA ASP A 278 10.43 -9.29 8.41
C ASP A 278 10.68 -10.65 7.71
N LYS A 279 10.23 -11.74 8.34
CA LYS A 279 10.47 -13.13 7.92
C LYS A 279 9.15 -13.83 7.57
N GLY A 280 9.11 -14.65 6.53
CA GLY A 280 7.89 -15.29 6.01
C GLY A 280 6.91 -14.32 5.33
N CYS A 281 6.97 -13.04 5.67
CA CYS A 281 6.34 -11.94 4.95
C CYS A 281 4.81 -11.96 4.93
N GLY A 282 4.17 -12.58 5.92
CA GLY A 282 2.72 -12.42 6.16
C GLY A 282 2.33 -10.94 6.36
N VAL A 283 3.24 -10.12 6.89
CA VAL A 283 3.08 -8.66 7.08
C VAL A 283 3.41 -7.84 5.82
N CYS A 284 4.00 -8.45 4.80
CA CYS A 284 4.30 -7.80 3.52
C CYS A 284 3.15 -7.86 2.52
N ARG A 285 2.10 -8.65 2.80
CA ARG A 285 0.85 -8.67 2.02
C ARG A 285 0.23 -7.27 2.01
N PRO A 286 -0.28 -6.75 0.88
CA PRO A 286 -0.79 -5.39 0.82
C PRO A 286 -1.97 -5.09 1.76
N ALA A 287 -2.76 -6.09 2.15
CA ALA A 287 -3.84 -5.95 3.13
C ALA A 287 -3.33 -5.73 4.57
N ALA A 288 -2.12 -6.15 4.90
CA ALA A 288 -1.58 -6.13 6.26
C ALA A 288 -1.51 -4.70 6.84
N ARG A 289 -1.81 -4.58 8.13
CA ARG A 289 -1.95 -3.28 8.80
C ARG A 289 -1.08 -3.19 10.03
N HIS A 290 -0.24 -2.17 10.09
CA HIS A 290 0.66 -1.96 11.21
C HIS A 290 0.71 -0.49 11.62
N ALA A 291 0.69 -0.18 12.91
CA ALA A 291 0.63 1.20 13.40
C ALA A 291 1.89 1.58 14.19
N ARG A 292 2.45 2.76 13.92
CA ARG A 292 3.69 3.26 14.51
C ARG A 292 3.51 4.68 15.07
N PRO A 293 4.14 5.03 16.22
CA PRO A 293 4.11 6.39 16.75
C PRO A 293 4.60 7.39 15.72
N GLU A 294 3.91 8.52 15.55
CA GLU A 294 4.21 9.51 14.52
C GLU A 294 5.64 10.09 14.60
N ASN A 295 6.19 10.14 15.81
CA ASN A 295 7.53 10.62 16.13
C ASN A 295 8.62 9.52 16.04
N LEU A 296 8.27 8.29 15.65
CA LEU A 296 9.24 7.20 15.51
C LEU A 296 10.13 7.42 14.29
N LYS A 297 11.45 7.35 14.51
CA LYS A 297 12.45 7.23 13.45
C LYS A 297 13.01 5.81 13.49
N HIS A 298 12.88 5.04 12.41
CA HIS A 298 13.30 3.62 12.39
C HIS A 298 14.10 3.28 11.13
N ILE A 299 15.04 2.35 11.24
CA ILE A 299 15.84 1.80 10.12
C ILE A 299 15.03 0.92 9.14
N LEU A 300 13.78 0.65 9.49
CA LEU A 300 12.84 -0.18 8.73
C LEU A 300 11.67 0.63 8.17
N ILE A 301 11.61 1.94 8.41
CA ILE A 301 10.49 2.78 7.97
C ILE A 301 11.01 3.91 7.10
N GLY A 302 10.58 3.93 5.85
CA GLY A 302 10.70 5.03 4.90
C GLY A 302 9.31 5.53 4.50
N PHE A 303 9.18 6.02 3.27
CA PHE A 303 7.90 6.43 2.69
C PHE A 303 7.95 6.49 1.16
N ARG A 304 6.76 6.50 0.55
CA ARG A 304 6.53 6.87 -0.85
C ARG A 304 5.47 7.98 -0.90
N LEU A 305 5.30 8.67 -2.02
CA LEU A 305 4.34 9.77 -2.14
C LEU A 305 3.29 9.52 -3.22
N VAL A 306 2.08 10.02 -2.97
CA VAL A 306 1.04 10.22 -3.97
C VAL A 306 1.08 11.66 -4.48
N ARG A 307 0.80 11.81 -5.77
CA ARG A 307 0.52 13.07 -6.44
C ARG A 307 -0.89 13.03 -7.01
N ASP A 308 -1.67 14.06 -6.73
CA ASP A 308 -3.01 14.21 -7.32
C ASP A 308 -2.90 14.45 -8.85
N LEU A 309 -3.99 14.20 -9.59
CA LEU A 309 -4.08 14.32 -11.05
C LEU A 309 -5.17 15.31 -11.48
#